data_AF-A0A077P287-F1
#
_entry.id   AF-A0A077P287-F1
#
_cell.length_a   1.000
_cell.length_b   1.000
_cell.length_c   1.000
_cell.angle_alpha   90.00
_cell.angle_beta   90.00
_cell.angle_gamma   90.00
#
_symmetry.space_group_name_H-M   'P 1'
#
loop_
_entity.id
_entity.type
_entity.pdbx_description
1 polymer ?
#
loop_
_entity_poly.entity_id
_entity_poly.type
_entity_poly.pdbx_seq_one_letter_code
_entity_poly.pdbx_strand_id
1 'polypeptide(L)' 'MNNITLIGIDLGKHAFHIHCQDKSGKALLHKKFTRTKLMEFLANCPSATVVMEACARGYA' A
#
# COMPACT_ATOMS: atom_id res chain seq x y z
N MET A 1 2.97 13.83 -4.31
CA MET A 1 1.99 12.75 -4.10
C MET A 1 0.73 12.87 -5.00
N ASN A 2 0.52 13.99 -5.72
CA ASN A 2 -0.74 14.33 -6.42
C ASN A 2 -1.23 13.41 -7.55
N ASN A 3 -0.53 12.33 -7.87
CA ASN A 3 -0.90 11.46 -8.97
C ASN A 3 -1.11 10.01 -8.57
N ILE A 4 -1.04 9.68 -7.26
CA ILE A 4 -1.37 8.33 -6.80
C ILE A 4 -2.88 8.15 -6.87
N THR A 5 -3.32 7.16 -7.63
CA THR A 5 -4.74 6.82 -7.78
C THR A 5 -5.07 5.43 -7.24
N LEU A 6 -4.06 4.55 -7.20
CA LEU A 6 -4.17 3.20 -6.67
C LEU A 6 -2.97 2.90 -5.76
N ILE A 7 -3.25 2.29 -4.61
CA ILE A 7 -2.27 1.84 -3.63
C ILE A 7 -2.50 0.34 -3.40
N GLY A 8 -1.58 -0.49 -3.88
CA GLY A 8 -1.52 -1.91 -3.55
C GLY A 8 -0.75 -2.16 -2.27
N ILE A 9 -1.34 -2.96 -1.38
CA ILE A 9 -0.74 -3.37 -0.10
C ILE A 9 -0.67 -4.89 -0.05
N ASP A 10 0.54 -5.41 0.03
CA ASP A 10 0.85 -6.83 0.20
C ASP A 10 1.38 -7.09 1.62
N LEU A 11 0.87 -8.17 2.25
CA LEU A 11 1.02 -8.43 3.68
C LEU A 11 2.20 -9.37 3.95
N GLY A 12 3.34 -8.80 4.31
CA GLY A 12 4.47 -9.56 4.84
C GLY A 12 4.32 -9.90 6.34
N LYS A 13 5.14 -10.82 6.84
CA LYS A 13 5.12 -11.25 8.26
C LYS A 13 5.36 -10.09 9.25
N HIS A 14 6.25 -9.16 8.91
CA HIS A 14 6.66 -8.03 9.74
C HIS A 14 6.74 -6.69 8.97
N ALA A 15 6.31 -6.68 7.71
CA ALA A 15 6.43 -5.53 6.83
C ALA A 15 5.26 -5.53 5.83
N PHE A 16 4.92 -4.35 5.33
CA PHE A 16 3.92 -4.13 4.30
C PHE A 16 4.64 -3.72 3.02
N HIS A 17 4.37 -4.42 1.94
CA HIS A 17 4.91 -4.10 0.63
C HIS A 17 3.91 -3.19 -0.08
N ILE A 18 4.33 -1.95 -0.37
CA ILE A 18 3.47 -0.92 -0.95
C ILE A 18 3.86 -0.68 -2.38
N HIS A 19 2.85 -0.70 -3.25
CA HIS A 19 2.98 -0.36 -4.66
C HIS A 19 1.94 0.70 -5.05
N CYS A 20 2.37 1.89 -5.47
CA CYS A 20 1.48 2.97 -5.87
C CYS A 20 1.51 3.16 -7.39
N GLN A 21 0.34 3.44 -7.98
CA GLN A 21 0.21 3.71 -9.40
C GLN A 21 -0.54 5.01 -9.69
N ASP A 22 -0.22 5.64 -10.82
CA ASP A 22 -1.07 6.67 -11.40
C ASP A 22 -2.24 6.08 -12.20
N LYS A 23 -3.10 6.97 -12.73
CA LYS A 23 -4.29 6.58 -13.50
C LYS A 23 -3.99 5.78 -14.76
N SER A 24 -2.75 5.84 -15.27
CA SER A 24 -2.30 5.11 -16.45
C SER A 24 -1.67 3.77 -16.08
N GLY A 25 -1.68 3.39 -14.79
CA GLY A 25 -1.06 2.18 -14.27
C GLY A 25 0.45 2.28 -14.10
N LYS A 26 1.04 3.48 -14.25
CA LYS A 26 2.48 3.65 -14.08
C LYS A 26 2.85 3.57 -12.61
N ALA A 27 3.80 2.71 -12.27
CA ALA A 27 4.37 2.62 -10.93
C ALA A 27 5.03 3.94 -10.52
N LEU A 28 4.58 4.50 -9.40
CA LEU A 28 5.11 5.74 -8.80
C LEU A 28 5.95 5.48 -7.55
N LEU A 29 5.60 4.44 -6.79
CA LEU A 29 6.28 4.07 -5.56
C LEU A 29 6.27 2.55 -5.42
N HIS A 30 7.41 1.98 -5.04
CA HIS A 30 7.50 0.61 -4.58
C HIS A 30 8.41 0.57 -3.35
N LYS A 31 7.84 0.34 -2.16
CA LYS A 31 8.59 0.42 -0.90
C LYS A 31 8.00 -0.48 0.18
N LYS A 32 8.86 -0.96 1.08
CA LYS A 32 8.44 -1.68 2.29
C LYS A 32 8.23 -0.69 3.44
N PHE A 33 7.15 -0.85 4.18
CA PHE A 33 6.86 -0.08 5.38
C PHE A 33 6.68 -0.98 6.61
N THR A 34 7.04 -0.43 7.77
CA THR A 34 6.52 -0.91 9.05
C THR A 34 5.07 -0.47 9.21
N ARG A 35 4.34 -1.04 10.17
CA ARG A 35 2.96 -0.63 10.47
C ARG A 35 2.85 0.88 10.71
N THR A 36 3.73 1.45 11.52
CA THR A 36 3.72 2.90 11.83
C THR A 36 3.96 3.73 10.57
N LYS A 37 4.96 3.36 9.75
CA LYS A 37 5.28 4.08 8.51
C LYS A 37 4.17 3.99 7.48
N LEU A 38 3.44 2.87 7.42
CA LEU A 38 2.27 2.73 6.58
C LEU A 38 1.15 3.70 7.01
N MET A 39 0.85 3.78 8.31
CA MET A 39 -0.16 4.71 8.83
C MET A 39 0.21 6.17 8.55
N GLU A 40 1.47 6.56 8.81
CA GLU A 40 1.98 7.90 8.48
C GLU A 40 1.87 8.21 6.99
N PHE A 41 2.19 7.24 6.12
CA PHE A 41 2.10 7.39 4.68
C PHE A 41 0.65 7.58 4.22
N LEU A 42 -0.27 6.73 4.68
CA LEU A 42 -1.69 6.78 4.30
C LEU A 42 -2.35 8.07 4.79
N ALA A 43 -2.01 8.54 5.99
CA ALA A 43 -2.55 9.79 6.55
C ALA A 43 -2.16 11.04 5.73
N ASN A 44 -1.01 11.01 5.05
CA ASN A 44 -0.53 12.10 4.22
C ASN A 44 -0.75 11.87 2.71
N CYS A 45 -1.40 10.76 2.34
CA CYS A 45 -1.67 10.46 0.94
C CYS A 45 -2.98 11.13 0.50
N PRO A 46 -3.03 11.75 -0.69
CA PRO A 46 -4.28 12.15 -1.32
C PRO A 46 -5.24 10.96 -1.45
N SER A 47 -6.54 11.26 -1.61
CA SER A 47 -7.56 10.23 -1.82
C SER A 47 -7.17 9.32 -2.99
N ALA A 48 -7.13 8.02 -2.73
CA ALA A 48 -6.75 6.98 -3.67
C ALA A 48 -7.48 5.69 -3.33
N THR A 49 -7.65 4.82 -4.33
CA THR A 49 -8.20 3.48 -4.10
C THR A 49 -7.13 2.60 -3.48
N VAL A 50 -7.45 1.97 -2.35
CA VAL A 50 -6.56 0.98 -1.71
C VAL A 50 -7.03 -0.41 -2.07
N VAL A 51 -6.11 -1.22 -2.61
CA VAL A 51 -6.29 -2.66 -2.82
C VAL A 51 -5.33 -3.38 -1.90
N MET A 52 -5.85 -4.35 -1.13
CA MET A 52 -5.08 -5.07 -0.13
C MET A 52 -5.16 -6.57 -0.41
N GLU A 53 -4.04 -7.26 -0.29
CA GLU A 53 -3.97 -8.72 -0.35
C GLU A 53 -4.83 -9.33 0.76
N ALA A 54 -5.69 -10.28 0.39
CA ALA A 54 -6.39 -11.11 1.36
C ALA A 54 -5.46 -12.21 1.87
N CYS A 55 -4.91 -12.07 3.08
CA CYS A 55 -4.14 -13.13 3.72
C CYS A 55 -5.05 -14.00 4.59
N ALA A 56 -5.27 -15.25 4.18
CA ALA A 56 -5.96 -16.25 5.00
C ALA A 56 -4.98 -16.79 6.06
N ARG A 57 -4.84 -16.09 7.19
CA ARG A 57 -4.24 -16.73 8.38
C ARG A 57 -5.27 -17.66 9.00
N GLY A 58 -5.15 -18.95 8.70
CA GLY A 58 -5.85 -19.99 9.45
C GLY A 58 -5.27 -20.07 10.86
N TYR A 59 -6.10 -19.84 11.86
CA TYR A 59 -5.81 -20.30 13.21
C TYR A 59 -6.07 -21.81 13.20
N ALA A 60 -5.00 -22.60 13.26
CA ALA A 60 -5.09 -24.03 13.59
C ALA A 60 -5.24 -24.19 15.10
#